data_AF-A0A8K0WVS8-F1
#
_entry.id   AF-A0A8K0WVS8-F1
#
_cell.length_a   1.000
_cell.length_b   1.000
_cell.length_c   1.000
_cell.angle_alpha   90.00
_cell.angle_beta   90.00
_cell.angle_gamma   90.00
#
_symmetry.space_group_name_H-M   'P 1'
#
loop_
_entity.id
_entity.type
_entity.pdbx_description
1 polymer ?
#
loop_
_entity_poly.entity_id
_entity_poly.type
_entity_poly.pdbx_seq_one_letter_code
_entity_poly.pdbx_strand_id
1 'polypeptide(L)'
;MDLHEKNAFNEDNFGASRGIVSAFDAFPKSKPQYVVQTSGGGKWTVAMSVICTFLFWSELVSWWHGSESHTFAVEKGVSHQMQINLDIVVRMQCADLHVNVQDASGDRIHAADKLHRDRTSWDQWVDGKGVHKLGTDAEGRIFTGAGYKVTKHEEGFGEEHVHDIVALGKRRAKWAKTPKVKGNADSCRMYGSLELNKVQGDFHITARGHGYRAQGQHLDHSRFNFSHVISEMSYGPFYPSLVNPLDRTVNTAAANFHMFQYYLSVVPTYYSVGSRAIKTNQYAVTEQSKEISDRGIPGIFFKYDIEPILLSVHEDRSSFFRFLVKVVNIMSGVLVAGHWGFTLTEWAREAIGKRRRSTGNGVLGNKHEYED
;
A
#
# COMPACT_ATOMS: atom_id res chain seq x y z
N MET A 1 -2.74 91.33 27.59
CA MET A 1 -3.88 91.15 26.67
C MET A 1 -3.32 90.48 25.43
N ASP A 2 -2.97 89.21 25.57
CA ASP A 2 -3.87 88.07 25.32
C ASP A 2 -4.00 87.83 23.82
N LEU A 3 -3.44 86.72 23.32
CA LEU A 3 -4.24 85.50 23.12
C LEU A 3 -3.41 84.39 22.44
N HIS A 4 -3.15 83.34 23.21
CA HIS A 4 -3.15 81.92 22.85
C HIS A 4 -2.29 81.39 21.69
N GLU A 5 -1.19 80.74 22.10
CA GLU A 5 -0.83 79.35 21.84
C GLU A 5 -1.75 78.54 20.90
N LYS A 6 -1.16 78.00 19.82
CA LYS A 6 -1.52 76.69 19.25
C LYS A 6 -0.40 76.20 18.32
N ASN A 7 0.60 75.54 18.90
CA ASN A 7 1.39 74.54 18.17
C ASN A 7 0.43 73.40 17.81
N ALA A 8 -0.17 73.47 16.62
CA ALA A 8 -0.99 72.40 16.09
C ALA A 8 -0.09 71.22 15.72
N PHE A 9 0.09 70.29 16.66
CA PHE A 9 0.39 68.91 16.31
C PHE A 9 -0.79 68.40 15.49
N ASN A 10 -0.60 68.26 14.17
CA ASN A 10 -1.60 67.65 13.28
C ASN A 10 -1.81 66.18 13.71
N GLU A 11 -2.91 65.91 14.40
CA GLU A 11 -3.39 64.55 14.71
C GLU A 11 -3.75 63.76 13.43
N ASP A 12 -3.97 64.45 12.31
CA ASP A 12 -4.27 63.84 11.01
C ASP A 12 -3.07 63.14 10.34
N ASN A 13 -1.84 63.36 10.83
CA ASN A 13 -0.67 62.57 10.42
C ASN A 13 -0.56 61.22 11.16
N PHE A 14 -1.48 60.93 12.10
CA PHE A 14 -1.58 59.68 12.84
C PHE A 14 -2.81 58.84 12.43
N GLY A 15 -3.50 59.23 11.35
CA GLY A 15 -4.64 58.50 10.80
C GLY A 15 -4.25 57.13 10.24
N ALA A 16 -4.74 56.06 10.88
CA ALA A 16 -4.56 54.69 10.45
C ALA A 16 -5.12 54.46 9.03
N SER A 17 -4.32 53.87 8.13
CA SER A 17 -4.84 53.36 6.85
C SER A 17 -5.80 52.20 7.14
N ARG A 18 -7.07 52.35 6.74
CA ARG A 18 -8.16 51.40 6.98
C ARG A 18 -7.81 50.00 6.45
N GLY A 19 -7.55 49.05 7.37
CA GLY A 19 -7.40 47.64 7.06
C GLY A 19 -7.41 46.78 8.33
N ILE A 20 -8.08 45.61 8.26
CA ILE A 20 -8.30 44.63 9.37
C ILE A 20 -6.99 44.18 10.04
N VAL A 21 -5.84 44.34 9.38
CA VAL A 21 -4.53 43.92 9.87
C VAL A 21 -3.93 44.87 10.92
N SER A 22 -4.47 46.10 11.07
CA SER A 22 -3.94 47.10 12.01
C SER A 22 -4.23 46.81 13.48
N ALA A 23 -5.24 45.98 13.79
CA ALA A 23 -5.63 45.70 15.17
C ALA A 23 -4.70 44.70 15.89
N PHE A 24 -3.76 44.07 15.16
CA PHE A 24 -2.83 43.07 15.67
C PHE A 24 -1.37 43.57 15.80
N ASP A 25 -1.11 44.83 15.47
CA ASP A 25 0.23 45.43 15.55
C ASP A 25 0.38 46.17 16.90
N ALA A 26 0.86 45.46 17.91
CA ALA A 26 0.91 45.93 19.31
C ALA A 26 2.08 46.88 19.62
N PHE A 27 2.93 47.22 18.64
CA PHE A 27 4.12 48.04 18.87
C PHE A 27 4.15 49.28 17.97
N PRO A 28 4.48 50.47 18.53
CA PRO A 28 4.61 51.69 17.74
C PRO A 28 5.75 51.55 16.73
N LYS A 29 5.46 51.76 15.43
CA LYS A 29 6.46 51.71 14.36
C LYS A 29 7.50 52.81 14.55
N SER A 30 8.77 52.45 14.40
CA SER A 30 9.87 53.40 14.47
C SER A 30 9.79 54.42 13.33
N LYS A 31 10.22 55.66 13.60
CA LYS A 31 10.24 56.72 12.58
C LYS A 31 11.12 56.28 11.40
N PRO A 32 10.73 56.55 10.15
CA PRO A 32 11.46 56.10 8.95
C PRO A 32 12.90 56.62 8.88
N GLN A 33 13.21 57.68 9.62
CA GLN A 33 14.55 58.26 9.77
C GLN A 33 15.56 57.33 10.48
N TYR A 34 15.08 56.37 11.27
CA TYR A 34 15.90 55.41 12.01
C TYR A 34 15.88 54.00 11.40
N VAL A 35 15.27 53.83 10.22
CA VAL A 35 15.12 52.54 9.56
C VAL A 35 15.88 52.55 8.24
N VAL A 36 17.00 51.83 8.19
CA VAL A 36 17.73 51.61 6.94
C VAL A 36 16.99 50.54 6.13
N GLN A 37 16.18 50.95 5.16
CA GLN A 37 15.49 50.04 4.26
C GLN A 37 16.44 49.52 3.19
N THR A 38 16.80 48.23 3.25
CA THR A 38 17.58 47.59 2.20
C THR A 38 16.66 46.79 1.27
N SER A 39 16.68 47.09 -0.03
CA SER A 39 15.89 46.35 -1.04
C SER A 39 16.35 44.90 -1.21
N GLY A 40 17.57 44.58 -0.75
CA GLY A 40 18.13 43.22 -0.73
C GLY A 40 17.54 42.35 0.37
N GLY A 41 17.34 42.91 1.58
CA GLY A 41 16.81 42.16 2.73
C GLY A 41 15.38 41.64 2.50
N GLY A 42 14.53 42.45 1.86
CA GLY A 42 13.15 42.05 1.54
C GLY A 42 13.03 40.89 0.55
N LYS A 43 13.93 40.79 -0.44
CA LYS A 43 13.95 39.65 -1.37
C LYS A 43 14.36 38.36 -0.66
N TRP A 44 15.28 38.47 0.28
CA TRP A 44 15.79 37.35 1.04
C TRP A 44 14.76 36.81 2.04
N THR A 45 14.03 37.67 2.75
CA THR A 45 12.94 37.24 3.64
C THR A 45 11.82 36.53 2.91
N VAL A 46 11.44 36.99 1.70
CA VAL A 46 10.46 36.29 0.86
C VAL A 46 10.98 34.91 0.45
N ALA A 47 12.24 34.81 0.01
CA ALA A 47 12.84 33.53 -0.35
C ALA A 47 12.89 32.56 0.85
N MET A 48 13.30 33.03 2.03
CA MET A 48 13.32 32.21 3.25
C MET A 48 11.92 31.77 3.69
N SER A 49 10.92 32.64 3.56
CA SER A 49 9.52 32.28 3.86
C SER A 49 9.03 31.15 2.97
N VAL A 50 9.29 31.20 1.66
CA VAL A 50 8.89 30.15 0.71
C VAL A 50 9.55 28.81 1.06
N ILE A 51 10.86 28.83 1.37
CA ILE A 51 11.60 27.63 1.75
C ILE A 51 11.07 27.06 3.09
N CYS A 52 10.79 27.91 4.08
CA CYS A 52 10.18 27.50 5.34
C CYS A 52 8.81 26.83 5.12
N THR A 53 7.94 27.43 4.31
CA THR A 53 6.61 26.85 4.03
C THR A 53 6.74 25.50 3.34
N PHE A 54 7.66 25.37 2.38
CA PHE A 54 7.92 24.10 1.70
C PHE A 54 8.40 23.01 2.67
N LEU A 55 9.40 23.31 3.50
CA LEU A 55 9.94 22.34 4.46
C LEU A 55 8.95 21.98 5.58
N PHE A 56 8.16 22.96 6.04
CA PHE A 56 7.06 22.71 6.96
C PHE A 56 6.03 21.77 6.33
N TRP A 57 5.62 22.02 5.09
CA TRP A 57 4.66 21.17 4.39
C TRP A 57 5.20 19.76 4.19
N SER A 58 6.48 19.60 3.82
CA SER A 58 7.08 18.28 3.69
C SER A 58 7.11 17.51 5.02
N GLU A 59 7.42 18.18 6.13
CA GLU A 59 7.42 17.52 7.44
C GLU A 59 5.99 17.21 7.92
N LEU A 60 5.02 18.08 7.60
CA LEU A 60 3.60 17.83 7.90
C LEU A 60 3.08 16.62 7.14
N VAL A 61 3.41 16.48 5.85
CA VAL A 61 3.03 15.34 5.03
C VAL A 61 3.69 14.05 5.55
N SER A 62 4.98 14.12 5.89
CA SER A 62 5.73 12.99 6.48
C SER A 62 5.14 12.55 7.82
N TRP A 63 4.80 13.50 8.69
CA TRP A 63 4.14 13.23 9.96
C TRP A 63 2.74 12.62 9.77
N TRP A 64 2.01 13.06 8.75
CA TRP A 64 0.67 12.57 8.44
C TRP A 64 0.67 11.13 7.90
N HIS A 65 1.61 10.79 7.01
CA HIS A 65 1.72 9.45 6.43
C HIS A 65 2.18 8.40 7.45
N GLY A 66 2.95 8.79 8.47
CA GLY A 66 3.53 7.85 9.42
C GLY A 66 4.67 7.04 8.80
N SER A 67 5.20 6.09 9.57
CA SER A 67 6.24 5.17 9.09
C SER A 67 5.88 3.74 9.44
N GLU A 68 5.97 2.85 8.44
CA GLU A 68 5.72 1.42 8.61
C GLU A 68 7.04 0.67 8.79
N SER A 69 7.05 -0.27 9.73
CA SER A 69 8.20 -1.13 10.00
C SER A 69 7.83 -2.59 9.81
N HIS A 70 8.55 -3.27 8.92
CA HIS A 70 8.38 -4.70 8.63
C HIS A 70 9.48 -5.46 9.33
N THR A 71 9.09 -6.33 10.25
CA THR A 71 10.03 -7.15 11.02
C THR A 71 9.66 -8.61 10.88
N PHE A 72 10.68 -9.44 10.61
CA PHE A 72 10.54 -10.89 10.63
C PHE A 72 10.94 -11.40 12.01
N ALA A 73 10.06 -12.20 12.61
CA ALA A 73 10.30 -12.86 13.89
C ALA A 73 10.00 -14.35 13.78
N VAL A 74 10.43 -15.13 14.76
CA VAL A 74 9.99 -16.52 14.88
C VAL A 74 8.59 -16.53 15.51
N GLU A 75 7.65 -17.28 14.92
CA GLU A 75 6.32 -17.40 15.54
C GLU A 75 6.43 -18.24 16.82
N LYS A 76 6.27 -17.59 17.99
CA LYS A 76 6.29 -18.26 19.30
C LYS A 76 4.88 -18.70 19.76
N GLY A 77 3.84 -18.27 19.06
CA GLY A 77 2.45 -18.50 19.45
C GLY A 77 1.93 -19.85 18.93
N VAL A 78 1.47 -20.70 19.84
CA VAL A 78 0.77 -21.95 19.49
C VAL A 78 -0.70 -21.64 19.26
N SER A 79 -1.07 -21.28 18.02
CA SER A 79 -2.48 -21.26 17.63
C SER A 79 -2.87 -22.68 17.24
N HIS A 80 -3.93 -23.23 17.84
CA HIS A 80 -4.35 -24.62 17.57
C HIS A 80 -5.21 -24.76 16.32
N GLN A 81 -5.93 -23.70 15.95
CA GLN A 81 -6.84 -23.70 14.82
C GLN A 81 -6.48 -22.60 13.83
N MET A 82 -6.81 -22.85 12.57
CA MET A 82 -6.67 -21.93 11.45
C MET A 82 -7.95 -22.01 10.61
N GLN A 83 -8.51 -20.85 10.27
CA GLN A 83 -9.62 -20.75 9.35
C GLN A 83 -9.10 -20.75 7.92
N ILE A 84 -9.67 -21.57 7.04
CA ILE A 84 -9.46 -21.53 5.60
C ILE A 84 -10.75 -21.04 4.94
N ASN A 85 -10.65 -20.02 4.11
CA ASN A 85 -11.76 -19.52 3.30
C ASN A 85 -11.53 -19.95 1.86
N LEU A 86 -12.55 -20.55 1.26
CA LEU A 86 -12.48 -21.06 -0.11
C LEU A 86 -13.74 -20.63 -0.86
N ASP A 87 -13.57 -20.21 -2.11
CA ASP A 87 -14.62 -20.05 -3.12
C ASP A 87 -14.06 -20.52 -4.46
N ILE A 88 -14.49 -21.71 -4.88
CA ILE A 88 -14.01 -22.38 -6.09
C ILE A 88 -15.18 -22.88 -6.94
N VAL A 89 -15.08 -22.72 -8.25
CA VAL A 89 -16.02 -23.29 -9.22
C VAL A 89 -15.31 -24.39 -10.00
N VAL A 90 -15.85 -25.60 -10.00
CA VAL A 90 -15.29 -26.76 -10.71
C VAL A 90 -16.26 -27.21 -11.80
N ARG A 91 -15.77 -27.53 -12.99
CA ARG A 91 -16.56 -27.96 -14.16
C ARG A 91 -17.06 -29.42 -14.05
N MET A 92 -17.67 -29.75 -12.92
CA MET A 92 -18.33 -31.02 -12.65
C MET A 92 -19.58 -30.80 -11.81
N GLN A 93 -20.48 -31.78 -11.80
CA GLN A 93 -21.68 -31.70 -10.97
C GLN A 93 -21.33 -31.83 -9.47
N CYS A 94 -22.04 -31.10 -8.61
CA CYS A 94 -21.78 -31.12 -7.16
C CYS A 94 -21.93 -32.50 -6.50
N ALA A 95 -22.73 -33.40 -7.08
CA ALA A 95 -22.93 -34.76 -6.57
C ALA A 95 -21.75 -35.70 -6.91
N ASP A 96 -20.96 -35.33 -7.92
CA ASP A 96 -19.84 -36.10 -8.43
C ASP A 96 -18.51 -35.69 -7.79
N LEU A 97 -18.48 -34.58 -7.07
CA LEU A 97 -17.31 -34.05 -6.38
C LEU A 97 -17.30 -34.45 -4.90
N HIS A 98 -16.12 -34.81 -4.41
CA HIS A 98 -15.85 -35.11 -3.03
C HIS A 98 -14.71 -34.22 -2.52
N VAL A 99 -14.94 -33.55 -1.40
CA VAL A 99 -14.01 -32.58 -0.82
C VAL A 99 -13.61 -33.08 0.55
N ASN A 100 -12.31 -33.26 0.78
CA ASN A 100 -11.80 -33.63 2.09
C ASN A 100 -10.54 -32.85 2.43
N VAL A 101 -10.30 -32.78 3.73
CA VAL A 101 -9.05 -32.29 4.28
C VAL A 101 -8.44 -33.43 5.07
N GLN A 102 -7.17 -33.69 4.81
CA GLN A 102 -6.35 -34.58 5.62
C GLN A 102 -5.20 -33.77 6.21
N ASP A 103 -5.16 -33.67 7.53
CA ASP A 103 -4.06 -33.02 8.22
C ASP A 103 -2.91 -34.00 8.52
N ALA A 104 -1.77 -33.48 8.97
CA ALA A 104 -0.62 -34.28 9.39
C ALA A 104 -0.92 -35.21 10.58
N SER A 105 -1.97 -34.92 11.36
CA SER A 105 -2.44 -35.79 12.44
C SER A 105 -3.29 -36.96 11.94
N GLY A 106 -3.63 -36.98 10.66
CA GLY A 106 -4.46 -38.01 10.04
C GLY A 106 -5.95 -37.85 10.34
N ASP A 107 -6.36 -36.74 10.96
CA ASP A 107 -7.77 -36.42 11.17
C ASP A 107 -8.39 -36.05 9.82
N ARG A 108 -9.61 -36.55 9.60
CA ARG A 108 -10.33 -36.39 8.35
C ARG A 108 -11.61 -35.64 8.62
N ILE A 109 -11.62 -34.39 8.19
CA ILE A 109 -12.81 -33.57 8.27
C ILE A 109 -13.48 -33.61 6.90
N HIS A 110 -14.71 -34.14 6.85
CA HIS A 110 -15.56 -34.07 5.67
C HIS A 110 -15.96 -32.62 5.42
N ALA A 111 -15.10 -31.88 4.71
CA ALA A 111 -15.31 -30.48 4.36
C ALA A 111 -16.56 -30.27 3.50
N ALA A 112 -17.03 -31.31 2.81
CA ALA A 112 -18.24 -31.28 2.00
C ALA A 112 -19.52 -30.90 2.76
N ASP A 113 -19.57 -31.13 4.09
CA ASP A 113 -20.73 -30.80 4.93
C ASP A 113 -20.65 -29.38 5.51
N LYS A 114 -19.43 -28.83 5.61
CA LYS A 114 -19.19 -27.48 6.12
C LYS A 114 -19.20 -26.41 5.01
N LEU A 115 -18.94 -26.79 3.76
CA LEU A 115 -18.97 -25.91 2.61
C LEU A 115 -20.36 -25.87 1.95
N HIS A 116 -20.77 -24.68 1.52
CA HIS A 116 -21.95 -24.53 0.67
C HIS A 116 -21.63 -25.01 -0.74
N ARG A 117 -22.58 -25.74 -1.35
CA ARG A 117 -22.44 -26.32 -2.69
C ARG A 117 -23.62 -25.89 -3.55
N ASP A 118 -23.35 -24.98 -4.47
CA ASP A 118 -24.35 -24.45 -5.39
C ASP A 118 -24.12 -24.99 -6.79
N ARG A 119 -25.20 -25.40 -7.46
CA ARG A 119 -25.16 -25.77 -8.88
C ARG A 119 -25.05 -24.50 -9.72
N THR A 120 -24.16 -24.53 -10.71
CA THR A 120 -23.84 -23.38 -11.57
C THR A 120 -23.54 -23.85 -12.99
N SER A 121 -23.54 -22.92 -13.97
CA SER A 121 -22.98 -23.17 -15.30
C SER A 121 -21.52 -22.69 -15.37
N TRP A 122 -20.68 -23.30 -16.19
CA TRP A 122 -19.26 -22.95 -16.33
C TRP A 122 -19.07 -21.63 -17.10
N ASP A 123 -19.78 -21.49 -18.21
CA ASP A 123 -19.62 -20.36 -19.14
C ASP A 123 -19.90 -19.00 -18.46
N GLN A 124 -20.81 -18.95 -17.48
CA GLN A 124 -21.12 -17.71 -16.76
C GLN A 124 -19.98 -17.20 -15.86
N TRP A 125 -19.01 -18.06 -15.51
CA TRP A 125 -17.84 -17.66 -14.73
C TRP A 125 -16.67 -17.32 -15.62
N VAL A 126 -16.41 -18.11 -16.66
CA VAL A 126 -15.23 -17.91 -17.54
C VAL A 126 -15.34 -16.65 -18.40
N ASP A 127 -16.55 -16.28 -18.83
CA ASP A 127 -16.76 -15.06 -19.63
C ASP A 127 -16.95 -13.79 -18.75
N GLY A 128 -16.81 -13.93 -17.43
CA GLY A 128 -16.85 -12.80 -16.50
C GLY A 128 -15.64 -11.90 -16.66
N LYS A 129 -15.85 -10.58 -16.77
CA LYS A 129 -14.76 -9.59 -16.70
C LYS A 129 -13.93 -9.81 -15.42
N GLY A 130 -12.68 -10.23 -15.55
CA GLY A 130 -11.73 -10.40 -14.43
C GLY A 130 -11.32 -11.83 -14.08
N VAL A 131 -11.65 -12.84 -14.89
CA VAL A 131 -11.11 -14.20 -14.74
C VAL A 131 -9.78 -14.29 -15.49
N HIS A 132 -8.67 -14.26 -14.75
CA HIS A 132 -7.32 -14.30 -15.32
C HIS A 132 -6.90 -15.73 -15.62
N LYS A 133 -6.53 -16.03 -16.87
CA LYS A 133 -5.55 -17.08 -17.19
C LYS A 133 -4.17 -16.54 -16.83
N LEU A 134 -3.39 -17.30 -16.07
CA LEU A 134 -2.01 -16.94 -15.76
C LEU A 134 -1.26 -16.66 -17.07
N GLY A 135 -0.81 -15.41 -17.26
CA GLY A 135 -0.04 -14.99 -18.43
C GLY A 135 -0.82 -14.41 -19.63
N THR A 136 -2.08 -13.97 -19.49
CA THR A 136 -2.81 -13.32 -20.61
C THR A 136 -3.59 -12.07 -20.19
N ASP A 137 -3.44 -10.97 -20.95
CA ASP A 137 -4.25 -9.74 -20.79
C ASP A 137 -5.67 -9.90 -21.38
N ALA A 138 -6.56 -8.93 -21.16
CA ALA A 138 -7.96 -8.90 -21.59
C ALA A 138 -8.17 -9.11 -23.11
N GLU A 139 -7.13 -8.98 -23.93
CA GLU A 139 -7.14 -9.30 -25.38
C GLU A 139 -6.46 -10.64 -25.75
N GLY A 140 -6.15 -11.52 -24.80
CA GLY A 140 -5.61 -12.86 -25.11
C GLY A 140 -4.16 -12.88 -25.61
N ARG A 141 -3.36 -11.84 -25.30
CA ARG A 141 -1.92 -11.79 -25.59
C ARG A 141 -1.06 -12.32 -24.43
N ILE A 142 -0.05 -13.13 -24.74
CA ILE A 142 0.88 -13.72 -23.76
C ILE A 142 1.72 -12.61 -23.13
N PHE A 143 1.56 -12.37 -21.82
CA PHE A 143 2.36 -11.41 -21.06
C PHE A 143 3.60 -12.12 -20.51
N THR A 144 4.72 -12.06 -21.24
CA THR A 144 5.96 -12.78 -20.89
C THR A 144 6.78 -12.13 -19.78
N GLY A 145 6.31 -11.04 -19.15
CA GLY A 145 6.96 -10.43 -17.99
C GLY A 145 8.40 -9.94 -18.20
N ALA A 146 8.91 -9.90 -19.43
CA ALA A 146 10.24 -9.38 -19.72
C ALA A 146 10.16 -7.88 -20.06
N GLY A 147 10.60 -7.04 -19.11
CA GLY A 147 10.86 -5.61 -19.31
C GLY A 147 9.84 -4.66 -18.67
N TYR A 148 10.34 -3.59 -18.08
CA TYR A 148 9.56 -2.53 -17.41
C TYR A 148 8.77 -1.68 -18.40
N LYS A 149 7.49 -1.40 -18.10
CA LYS A 149 6.85 -0.12 -18.45
C LYS A 149 6.03 0.43 -17.29
N VAL A 150 6.60 1.49 -16.74
CA VAL A 150 6.13 2.39 -15.69
C VAL A 150 5.15 3.42 -16.26
N THR A 151 4.28 3.92 -15.38
CA THR A 151 3.37 5.09 -15.44
C THR A 151 1.89 4.76 -15.71
N LYS A 152 0.93 5.15 -14.85
CA LYS A 152 0.86 6.40 -14.09
C LYS A 152 -0.16 6.34 -12.93
N HIS A 153 0.21 5.71 -11.83
CA HIS A 153 -0.07 6.16 -10.45
C HIS A 153 0.86 5.34 -9.57
N GLU A 154 1.86 6.04 -9.03
CA GLU A 154 2.74 5.67 -7.92
C GLU A 154 2.97 4.17 -7.67
N GLU A 155 4.18 3.74 -8.02
CA GLU A 155 4.86 2.62 -7.39
C GLU A 155 4.93 2.86 -5.87
N GLY A 156 3.92 2.39 -5.17
CA GLY A 156 4.05 1.72 -3.89
C GLY A 156 3.28 0.42 -4.03
N PHE A 157 3.61 -0.60 -3.24
CA PHE A 157 2.55 -1.47 -2.75
C PHE A 157 1.36 -0.57 -2.41
N GLY A 158 0.12 -0.93 -2.77
CA GLY A 158 -1.03 -0.13 -2.37
C GLY A 158 -1.02 -0.01 -0.85
N GLU A 159 -0.40 1.06 -0.33
CA GLU A 159 -0.26 1.37 1.08
C GLU A 159 -1.62 1.93 1.49
N GLU A 160 -2.63 1.06 1.48
CA GLU A 160 -3.60 1.14 2.55
C GLU A 160 -2.79 1.02 3.83
N HIS A 161 -2.61 2.16 4.47
CA HIS A 161 -1.90 2.25 5.72
C HIS A 161 -2.45 1.21 6.71
N VAL A 162 -1.59 0.65 7.54
CA VAL A 162 -1.98 -0.41 8.50
C VAL A 162 -3.23 -0.04 9.31
N HIS A 163 -3.46 1.24 9.60
CA HIS A 163 -4.68 1.71 10.28
C HIS A 163 -5.98 1.41 9.54
N ASP A 164 -5.99 1.48 8.21
CA ASP A 164 -7.15 1.16 7.38
C ASP A 164 -7.42 -0.34 7.37
N ILE A 165 -6.36 -1.15 7.25
CA ILE A 165 -6.41 -2.62 7.36
C ILE A 165 -7.05 -3.02 8.70
N VAL A 166 -6.55 -2.42 9.79
CA VAL A 166 -7.04 -2.69 11.15
C VAL A 166 -8.48 -2.22 11.37
N ALA A 167 -8.90 -1.14 10.70
CA ALA A 167 -10.28 -0.67 10.75
C ALA A 167 -11.23 -1.58 9.94
N LEU A 168 -10.80 -2.02 8.75
CA LEU A 168 -11.58 -2.84 7.84
C LEU A 168 -11.76 -4.27 8.33
N GLY A 169 -10.74 -4.86 8.94
CA GLY A 169 -10.79 -6.23 9.47
C GLY A 169 -11.79 -6.44 10.63
N LYS A 170 -12.43 -5.37 11.14
CA LYS A 170 -13.56 -5.48 12.07
C LYS A 170 -14.89 -5.84 11.40
N ARG A 171 -15.00 -5.66 10.09
CA ARG A 171 -16.23 -5.99 9.35
C ARG A 171 -16.25 -7.48 9.05
N ARG A 172 -17.39 -8.14 9.31
CA ARG A 172 -17.59 -9.52 8.87
C ARG A 172 -17.73 -9.56 7.35
N ALA A 173 -16.83 -10.27 6.68
CA ALA A 173 -16.96 -10.58 5.27
C ALA A 173 -18.24 -11.38 5.01
N LYS A 174 -18.89 -11.11 3.88
CA LYS A 174 -20.05 -11.86 3.41
C LYS A 174 -19.73 -12.42 2.04
N TRP A 175 -19.97 -13.72 1.87
CA TRP A 175 -19.82 -14.39 0.60
C TRP A 175 -20.75 -13.81 -0.47
N ALA A 176 -20.21 -13.62 -1.68
CA ALA A 176 -21.00 -13.19 -2.83
C ALA A 176 -22.06 -14.24 -3.17
N LYS A 177 -23.28 -13.80 -3.48
CA LYS A 177 -24.37 -14.70 -3.86
C LYS A 177 -24.08 -15.36 -5.20
N THR A 178 -24.41 -16.64 -5.32
CA THR A 178 -24.29 -17.37 -6.59
C THR A 178 -25.25 -16.78 -7.63
N PRO A 179 -24.78 -16.44 -8.84
CA PRO A 179 -25.65 -16.02 -9.93
C PRO A 179 -26.69 -17.09 -10.23
N LYS A 180 -27.89 -16.65 -10.65
CA LYS A 180 -28.92 -17.59 -11.11
C LYS A 180 -28.43 -18.30 -12.37
N VAL A 181 -28.47 -19.63 -12.36
CA VAL A 181 -27.99 -20.46 -13.46
C VAL A 181 -28.74 -20.12 -14.75
N LYS A 182 -27.98 -19.85 -15.81
CA LYS A 182 -28.49 -19.74 -17.18
C LYS A 182 -28.07 -20.99 -17.95
N GLY A 183 -29.04 -21.75 -18.48
CA GLY A 183 -28.77 -22.97 -19.23
C GLY A 183 -28.52 -24.20 -18.36
N ASN A 184 -27.65 -25.09 -18.83
CA ASN A 184 -27.33 -26.35 -18.15
C ASN A 184 -26.37 -26.11 -16.99
N ALA A 185 -26.69 -26.67 -15.82
CA ALA A 185 -25.80 -26.64 -14.66
C ALA A 185 -24.71 -27.71 -14.79
N ASP A 186 -23.63 -27.37 -15.50
CA ASP A 186 -22.47 -28.26 -15.75
C ASP A 186 -21.33 -28.08 -14.74
N SER A 187 -21.43 -27.11 -13.82
CA SER A 187 -20.41 -26.82 -12.81
C SER A 187 -20.97 -26.78 -11.38
N CYS A 188 -20.05 -26.82 -10.43
CA CYS A 188 -20.35 -26.72 -9.00
C CYS A 188 -19.51 -25.62 -8.37
N ARG A 189 -20.16 -24.68 -7.69
CA ARG A 189 -19.51 -23.69 -6.84
C ARG A 189 -19.48 -24.22 -5.41
N MET A 190 -18.30 -24.27 -4.84
CA MET A 190 -18.06 -24.69 -3.46
C MET A 190 -17.44 -23.51 -2.72
N TYR A 191 -18.14 -22.99 -1.72
CA TYR A 191 -17.66 -21.83 -0.98
C TYR A 191 -17.98 -21.89 0.50
N GLY A 192 -17.16 -21.23 1.32
CA GLY A 192 -17.36 -21.16 2.77
C GLY A 192 -16.05 -21.04 3.53
N SER A 193 -16.18 -21.10 4.86
CA SER A 193 -15.06 -21.04 5.79
C SER A 193 -14.97 -22.34 6.59
N LEU A 194 -13.78 -22.94 6.62
CA LEU A 194 -13.47 -24.18 7.32
C LEU A 194 -12.53 -23.87 8.47
N GLU A 195 -12.90 -24.28 9.68
CA GLU A 195 -12.00 -24.28 10.83
C GLU A 195 -11.28 -25.64 10.89
N LEU A 196 -9.95 -25.59 10.78
CA LEU A 196 -9.06 -26.75 10.72
C LEU A 196 -7.92 -26.59 11.74
N ASN A 197 -7.21 -27.68 12.01
CA ASN A 197 -6.02 -27.63 12.84
C ASN A 197 -4.92 -26.82 12.14
N LYS A 198 -4.20 -25.99 12.89
CA LYS A 198 -3.05 -25.22 12.39
C LYS A 198 -1.81 -26.11 12.28
N VAL A 199 -1.83 -27.04 11.34
CA VAL A 199 -0.74 -27.95 10.99
C VAL A 199 -0.69 -28.11 9.48
N GLN A 200 0.40 -28.70 8.97
CA GLN A 200 0.49 -29.08 7.56
C GLN A 200 -0.69 -29.97 7.17
N GLY A 201 -1.28 -29.73 5.99
CA GLY A 201 -2.41 -30.52 5.52
C GLY A 201 -2.56 -30.54 3.99
N ASP A 202 -3.39 -31.45 3.53
CA ASP A 202 -3.75 -31.65 2.12
C ASP A 202 -5.28 -31.54 1.98
N PHE A 203 -5.71 -30.42 1.42
CA PHE A 203 -7.09 -30.19 1.01
C PHE A 203 -7.23 -30.64 -0.44
N HIS A 204 -8.12 -31.58 -0.72
CA HIS A 204 -8.27 -32.10 -2.08
C HIS A 204 -9.72 -32.30 -2.49
N ILE A 205 -9.94 -32.05 -3.77
CA ILE A 205 -11.21 -32.17 -4.46
C ILE A 205 -11.02 -33.28 -5.50
N THR A 206 -11.69 -34.41 -5.29
CA THR A 206 -11.63 -35.57 -6.19
C THR A 206 -13.02 -35.96 -6.68
N ALA A 207 -13.07 -36.78 -7.73
CA ALA A 207 -14.32 -37.36 -8.18
C ALA A 207 -14.79 -38.47 -7.23
N ARG A 208 -16.10 -38.70 -7.18
CA ARG A 208 -16.71 -39.81 -6.43
C ARG A 208 -16.11 -41.15 -6.86
N GLY A 209 -15.60 -41.91 -5.89
CA GLY A 209 -14.93 -43.20 -6.12
C GLY A 209 -13.43 -43.11 -6.41
N HIS A 210 -12.86 -41.89 -6.45
CA HIS A 210 -11.41 -41.65 -6.60
C HIS A 210 -10.83 -40.94 -5.37
N GLY A 211 -9.61 -41.30 -5.01
CA GLY A 211 -8.89 -40.75 -3.84
C GLY A 211 -9.09 -41.55 -2.56
N TYR A 212 -10.35 -41.80 -2.17
CA TYR A 212 -10.67 -42.63 -1.01
C TYR A 212 -11.53 -43.82 -1.39
N ARG A 213 -11.31 -44.94 -0.69
CA ARG A 213 -12.17 -46.13 -0.74
C ARG A 213 -13.51 -45.85 -0.05
N ALA A 214 -14.29 -44.93 -0.58
CA ALA A 214 -15.67 -44.76 -0.18
C ALA A 214 -16.50 -45.88 -0.85
N GLN A 215 -17.38 -46.52 -0.08
CA GLN A 215 -18.36 -47.47 -0.60
C GLN A 215 -19.32 -46.72 -1.54
N GLY A 216 -19.10 -46.84 -2.85
CA GLY A 216 -19.93 -46.19 -3.86
C GLY A 216 -19.58 -46.66 -5.26
N GLN A 217 -20.52 -46.51 -6.18
CA GLN A 217 -20.25 -46.71 -7.60
C GLN A 217 -19.24 -45.68 -8.09
N HIS A 218 -18.21 -46.19 -8.76
CA HIS A 218 -17.20 -45.37 -9.40
C HIS A 218 -17.85 -44.53 -10.52
N LEU A 219 -17.57 -43.22 -10.55
CA LEU A 219 -18.11 -42.36 -11.59
C LEU A 219 -17.39 -42.65 -12.92
N ASP A 220 -18.15 -42.71 -14.01
CA ASP A 220 -17.59 -42.94 -15.35
C ASP A 220 -16.51 -41.90 -15.68
N HIS A 221 -15.35 -42.39 -16.15
CA HIS A 221 -14.14 -41.59 -16.36
C HIS A 221 -14.31 -40.58 -17.49
N SER A 222 -15.26 -40.80 -18.39
CA SER A 222 -15.60 -39.87 -19.47
C SER A 222 -16.14 -38.53 -18.96
N ARG A 223 -16.63 -38.48 -17.71
CA ARG A 223 -17.26 -37.29 -17.11
C ARG A 223 -16.30 -36.44 -16.29
N PHE A 224 -15.04 -36.83 -16.15
CA PHE A 224 -14.10 -36.05 -15.35
C PHE A 224 -13.69 -34.78 -16.08
N ASN A 225 -13.86 -33.65 -15.41
CA ASN A 225 -13.37 -32.37 -15.89
C ASN A 225 -13.01 -31.46 -14.72
N PHE A 226 -11.76 -31.54 -14.27
CA PHE A 226 -11.25 -30.74 -13.15
C PHE A 226 -10.86 -29.31 -13.54
N SER A 227 -11.37 -28.79 -14.66
CA SER A 227 -11.25 -27.36 -14.97
C SER A 227 -11.92 -26.57 -13.85
N HIS A 228 -11.23 -25.58 -13.31
CA HIS A 228 -11.71 -24.85 -12.15
C HIS A 228 -11.30 -23.37 -12.17
N VAL A 229 -12.10 -22.57 -11.46
CA VAL A 229 -11.87 -21.15 -11.20
C VAL A 229 -11.77 -20.98 -9.69
N ILE A 230 -10.65 -20.45 -9.21
CA ILE A 230 -10.49 -20.08 -7.81
C ILE A 230 -10.85 -18.61 -7.71
N SER A 231 -11.99 -18.32 -7.09
CA SER A 231 -12.45 -16.95 -6.91
C SER A 231 -11.76 -16.32 -5.70
N GLU A 232 -11.71 -17.06 -4.59
CA GLU A 232 -11.04 -16.64 -3.36
C GLU A 232 -10.46 -17.86 -2.64
N MET A 233 -9.22 -17.76 -2.19
CA MET A 233 -8.60 -18.70 -1.26
C MET A 233 -7.74 -17.95 -0.27
N SER A 234 -8.14 -17.94 1.01
CA SER A 234 -7.45 -17.17 2.05
C SER A 234 -7.36 -17.93 3.39
N TYR A 235 -6.39 -17.53 4.22
CA TYR A 235 -6.11 -18.16 5.50
C TYR A 235 -6.29 -17.16 6.65
N GLY A 236 -7.23 -17.43 7.54
CA GLY A 236 -7.56 -16.59 8.69
C GLY A 236 -8.67 -15.56 8.40
N PRO A 237 -8.76 -14.50 9.22
CA PRO A 237 -9.75 -13.45 9.03
C PRO A 237 -9.50 -12.67 7.73
N PHE A 238 -10.57 -12.53 6.93
CA PHE A 238 -10.55 -11.71 5.72
C PHE A 238 -10.38 -10.22 6.05
N TYR A 239 -9.59 -9.52 5.23
CA TYR A 239 -9.58 -8.06 5.16
C TYR A 239 -9.47 -7.61 3.69
N PRO A 240 -10.04 -6.46 3.30
CA PRO A 240 -10.24 -6.08 1.89
C PRO A 240 -8.97 -5.85 1.07
N SER A 241 -7.86 -5.45 1.70
CA SER A 241 -6.55 -5.24 1.04
C SER A 241 -5.68 -6.50 0.96
N LEU A 242 -6.20 -7.66 1.39
CA LEU A 242 -5.49 -8.91 1.23
C LEU A 242 -5.49 -9.29 -0.25
N VAL A 243 -4.30 -9.33 -0.86
CA VAL A 243 -4.12 -9.83 -2.22
C VAL A 243 -3.53 -11.23 -2.13
N ASN A 244 -4.34 -12.26 -2.43
CA ASN A 244 -3.82 -13.62 -2.45
C ASN A 244 -3.41 -14.06 -3.86
N PRO A 245 -2.34 -14.86 -4.02
CA PRO A 245 -1.88 -15.29 -5.33
C PRO A 245 -2.86 -16.15 -6.15
N LEU A 246 -3.73 -16.93 -5.50
CA LEU A 246 -4.69 -17.81 -6.20
C LEU A 246 -6.04 -17.14 -6.50
N ASP A 247 -6.27 -15.92 -6.01
CA ASP A 247 -7.54 -15.24 -6.21
C ASP A 247 -7.75 -14.92 -7.71
N ARG A 248 -8.96 -15.16 -8.19
CA ARG A 248 -9.40 -14.92 -9.60
C ARG A 248 -8.59 -15.65 -10.66
N THR A 249 -8.07 -16.84 -10.34
CA THR A 249 -7.33 -17.68 -11.28
C THR A 249 -8.24 -18.71 -11.96
N VAL A 250 -7.98 -19.02 -13.24
CA VAL A 250 -8.65 -20.13 -13.96
C VAL A 250 -7.64 -21.11 -14.53
N ASN A 251 -7.93 -22.39 -14.31
CA ASN A 251 -7.13 -23.49 -14.83
C ASN A 251 -8.03 -24.52 -15.52
N THR A 252 -7.69 -24.84 -16.77
CA THR A 252 -8.46 -25.76 -17.62
C THR A 252 -7.74 -27.08 -17.79
N ALA A 253 -8.44 -28.19 -17.59
CA ALA A 253 -7.90 -29.53 -17.79
C ALA A 253 -7.81 -29.87 -19.29
N ALA A 254 -6.65 -30.32 -19.76
CA ALA A 254 -6.46 -30.77 -21.14
C ALA A 254 -7.04 -32.18 -21.40
N ALA A 255 -7.05 -33.03 -20.37
CA ALA A 255 -7.58 -34.38 -20.40
C ALA A 255 -8.51 -34.63 -19.20
N ASN A 256 -9.35 -35.67 -19.29
CA ASN A 256 -10.24 -36.07 -18.20
C ASN A 256 -9.46 -36.48 -16.94
N PHE A 257 -8.34 -37.17 -17.14
CA PHE A 257 -7.39 -37.53 -16.09
C PHE A 257 -6.30 -36.46 -15.97
N HIS A 258 -6.64 -35.37 -15.29
CA HIS A 258 -5.72 -34.27 -15.02
C HIS A 258 -5.59 -34.05 -13.52
N MET A 259 -4.37 -33.75 -13.08
CA MET A 259 -4.06 -33.46 -11.69
C MET A 259 -3.50 -32.04 -11.56
N PHE A 260 -4.17 -31.22 -10.76
CA PHE A 260 -3.70 -29.89 -10.35
C PHE A 260 -3.19 -29.96 -8.91
N GLN A 261 -1.97 -29.51 -8.68
CA GLN A 261 -1.35 -29.47 -7.36
C GLN A 261 -0.86 -28.06 -7.06
N TYR A 262 -1.38 -27.48 -5.99
CA TYR A 262 -0.98 -26.19 -5.45
C TYR A 262 -0.22 -26.42 -4.15
N TYR A 263 1.03 -26.00 -4.12
CA TYR A 263 1.86 -25.99 -2.91
C TYR A 263 1.80 -24.59 -2.30
N LEU A 264 1.28 -24.48 -1.08
CA LEU A 264 1.00 -23.23 -0.38
C LEU A 264 1.89 -23.12 0.85
N SER A 265 2.72 -22.08 0.91
CA SER A 265 3.51 -21.74 2.10
C SER A 265 2.83 -20.59 2.82
N VAL A 266 2.20 -20.88 3.96
CA VAL A 266 1.40 -19.93 4.75
C VAL A 266 2.28 -19.26 5.80
N VAL A 267 2.35 -17.93 5.74
CA VAL A 267 3.11 -17.07 6.66
C VAL A 267 2.15 -16.24 7.51
N PRO A 268 2.12 -16.47 8.83
CA PRO A 268 1.30 -15.66 9.73
C PRO A 268 1.80 -14.22 9.78
N THR A 269 0.87 -13.28 9.62
CA THR A 269 1.13 -11.84 9.57
C THR A 269 0.35 -11.12 10.66
N TYR A 270 1.04 -10.25 11.38
CA TYR A 270 0.45 -9.36 12.38
C TYR A 270 0.52 -7.93 11.90
N TYR A 271 -0.64 -7.29 11.79
CA TYR A 271 -0.78 -5.86 11.55
C TYR A 271 -1.09 -5.17 12.86
N SER A 272 -0.32 -4.14 13.22
CA SER A 272 -0.47 -3.43 14.49
C SER A 272 -0.39 -1.91 14.32
N VAL A 273 -1.33 -1.22 14.95
CA VAL A 273 -1.38 0.25 15.05
C VAL A 273 -1.67 0.64 16.50
N GLY A 274 -0.63 1.06 17.21
CA GLY A 274 -0.73 1.38 18.63
C GLY A 274 -1.24 0.18 19.45
N SER A 275 -2.43 0.29 20.04
CA SER A 275 -3.05 -0.78 20.85
C SER A 275 -3.92 -1.75 20.06
N ARG A 276 -4.16 -1.51 18.77
CA ARG A 276 -5.01 -2.36 17.95
C ARG A 276 -4.14 -3.27 17.09
N ALA A 277 -4.50 -4.55 17.02
CA ALA A 277 -3.80 -5.52 16.19
C ALA A 277 -4.79 -6.45 15.50
N ILE A 278 -4.41 -6.91 14.30
CA ILE A 278 -5.09 -7.95 13.55
C ILE A 278 -4.08 -9.05 13.23
N LYS A 279 -4.45 -10.29 13.55
CA LYS A 279 -3.74 -11.49 13.14
C LYS A 279 -4.40 -12.03 11.87
N THR A 280 -3.63 -12.15 10.81
CA THR A 280 -4.05 -12.73 9.53
C THR A 280 -2.91 -13.62 9.01
N ASN A 281 -3.09 -14.23 7.83
CA ASN A 281 -2.03 -15.00 7.19
C ASN A 281 -1.95 -14.60 5.73
N GLN A 282 -0.73 -14.54 5.22
CA GLN A 282 -0.43 -14.43 3.79
C GLN A 282 0.13 -15.77 3.33
N TYR A 283 0.14 -16.02 2.03
CA TYR A 283 0.77 -17.23 1.51
C TYR A 283 1.40 -17.01 0.15
N ALA A 284 2.41 -17.82 -0.13
CA ALA A 284 2.98 -17.99 -1.46
C ALA A 284 2.47 -19.30 -2.08
N VAL A 285 2.33 -19.34 -3.40
CA VAL A 285 1.87 -20.53 -4.13
C VAL A 285 2.87 -20.96 -5.20
N THR A 286 3.02 -22.26 -5.34
CA THR A 286 3.64 -22.90 -6.52
C THR A 286 2.62 -23.84 -7.15
N GLU A 287 2.35 -23.65 -8.44
CA GLU A 287 1.42 -24.47 -9.21
C GLU A 287 2.16 -25.56 -9.99
N GLN A 288 1.60 -26.77 -9.97
CA GLN A 288 1.99 -27.88 -10.81
C GLN A 288 0.74 -28.52 -11.42
N SER A 289 0.71 -28.66 -12.75
CA SER A 289 -0.35 -29.36 -13.45
C SER A 289 0.24 -30.45 -14.34
N LYS A 290 -0.42 -31.61 -14.37
CA LYS A 290 -0.03 -32.70 -15.28
C LYS A 290 -1.19 -33.62 -15.61
N GLU A 291 -1.15 -34.14 -16.83
CA GLU A 291 -1.93 -35.30 -17.23
C GLU A 291 -1.40 -36.55 -16.53
N ILE A 292 -2.32 -37.39 -16.09
CA ILE A 292 -1.99 -38.64 -15.39
C ILE A 292 -2.63 -39.81 -16.12
N SER A 293 -2.01 -40.99 -16.01
CA SER A 293 -2.64 -42.24 -16.44
C SER A 293 -3.83 -42.59 -15.53
N ASP A 294 -4.72 -43.47 -15.99
CA ASP A 294 -5.91 -43.94 -15.26
C ASP A 294 -5.62 -44.58 -13.88
N ARG A 295 -4.36 -44.90 -13.58
CA ARG A 295 -3.91 -45.41 -12.27
C ARG A 295 -3.68 -44.31 -11.23
N GLY A 296 -3.54 -43.06 -11.68
CA GLY A 296 -3.40 -41.90 -10.80
C GLY A 296 -4.76 -41.40 -10.32
N ILE A 297 -4.76 -40.62 -9.24
CA ILE A 297 -5.97 -39.99 -8.71
C ILE A 297 -6.10 -38.61 -9.35
N PRO A 298 -7.08 -38.37 -10.25
CA PRO A 298 -7.29 -37.06 -10.83
C PRO A 298 -8.03 -36.17 -9.83
N GLY A 299 -7.78 -34.88 -9.89
CA GLY A 299 -8.33 -33.95 -8.92
C GLY A 299 -7.55 -32.65 -8.78
N ILE A 300 -8.00 -31.85 -7.83
CA ILE A 300 -7.38 -30.58 -7.45
C ILE A 300 -6.89 -30.75 -6.01
N PHE A 301 -5.60 -30.53 -5.80
CA PHE A 301 -4.92 -30.75 -4.53
C PHE A 301 -4.27 -29.46 -4.06
N PHE A 302 -4.53 -29.08 -2.82
CA PHE A 302 -3.98 -27.90 -2.15
C PHE A 302 -3.21 -28.39 -0.93
N LYS A 303 -1.89 -28.48 -1.10
CA LYS A 303 -0.96 -28.87 -0.05
C LYS A 303 -0.45 -27.61 0.60
N TYR A 304 -0.82 -27.41 1.86
CA TYR A 304 -0.42 -26.21 2.59
C TYR A 304 0.51 -26.58 3.74
N ASP A 305 1.55 -25.78 3.89
CA ASP A 305 2.51 -25.86 4.98
C ASP A 305 2.59 -24.49 5.67
N ILE A 306 2.94 -24.49 6.95
CA ILE A 306 2.98 -23.28 7.78
C ILE A 306 4.43 -22.95 8.05
N GLU A 307 4.86 -21.80 7.57
CA GLU A 307 6.23 -21.35 7.73
C GLU A 307 6.50 -20.96 9.20
N PRO A 308 7.66 -21.30 9.76
CA PRO A 308 8.02 -20.98 11.15
C PRO A 308 8.40 -19.50 11.36
N ILE A 309 8.07 -18.63 10.40
CA ILE A 309 8.36 -17.19 10.42
C ILE A 309 7.07 -16.40 10.58
N LEU A 310 7.20 -15.25 11.24
CA LEU A 310 6.15 -14.30 11.50
C LEU A 310 6.51 -12.97 10.85
N LEU A 311 5.61 -12.43 10.04
CA LEU A 311 5.71 -11.05 9.57
C LEU A 311 4.97 -10.13 10.53
N SER A 312 5.68 -9.23 11.20
CA SER A 312 5.08 -8.19 12.02
C SER A 312 5.21 -6.84 11.33
N VAL A 313 4.07 -6.27 10.96
CA VAL A 313 3.95 -4.94 10.36
C VAL A 313 3.39 -4.00 11.43
N HIS A 314 4.20 -3.04 11.83
CA HIS A 314 3.82 -2.04 12.83
C HIS A 314 3.89 -0.64 12.21
N GLU A 315 2.76 0.06 12.22
CA GLU A 315 2.69 1.49 11.89
C GLU A 315 2.99 2.28 13.16
N ASP A 316 4.12 2.98 13.17
CA ASP A 316 4.45 3.94 14.23
C ASP A 316 4.25 5.36 13.69
N ARG A 317 3.54 6.18 14.47
CA ARG A 317 3.39 7.61 14.20
C ARG A 317 4.17 8.38 15.23
N SER A 318 5.11 9.19 14.76
CA SER A 318 5.87 10.03 15.67
C SER A 318 4.93 10.90 16.51
N SER A 319 5.18 10.91 17.82
CA SER A 319 4.40 11.72 18.75
C SER A 319 4.34 13.16 18.28
N PHE A 320 3.19 13.82 18.48
CA PHE A 320 2.99 15.23 18.14
C PHE A 320 4.10 16.14 18.71
N PHE A 321 4.63 15.82 19.89
CA PHE A 321 5.75 16.57 20.47
C PHE A 321 7.06 16.43 19.67
N ARG A 322 7.34 15.25 19.12
CA ARG A 322 8.51 15.05 18.25
C ARG A 322 8.36 15.84 16.95
N PHE A 323 7.16 15.88 16.38
CA PHE A 323 6.86 16.73 15.22
C PHE A 323 7.08 18.22 15.54
N LEU A 324 6.57 18.71 16.68
CA LEU A 324 6.76 20.10 17.09
C LEU A 324 8.25 20.47 17.24
N VAL A 325 9.04 19.59 17.87
CA VAL A 325 10.50 19.76 17.96
C VAL A 325 11.14 19.84 16.56
N LYS A 326 10.73 19.00 15.61
CA LYS A 326 11.23 19.06 14.23
C LYS A 326 10.84 20.36 13.52
N VAL A 327 9.62 20.84 13.68
CA VAL A 327 9.17 22.11 13.10
C VAL A 327 10.00 23.28 13.65
N VAL A 328 10.24 23.32 14.96
CA VAL A 328 11.11 24.33 15.59
C VAL A 328 12.54 24.24 15.04
N ASN A 329 13.09 23.04 14.87
CA ASN A 329 14.41 22.83 14.29
C ASN A 329 14.49 23.31 12.83
N ILE A 330 13.45 23.06 12.01
CA ILE A 330 13.38 23.52 10.62
C ILE A 330 13.34 25.05 10.57
N MET A 331 12.45 25.69 11.34
CA MET A 331 12.35 27.15 11.40
C MET A 331 13.66 27.79 11.86
N SER A 332 14.29 27.24 12.90
CA SER A 332 15.58 27.72 13.41
C SER A 332 16.70 27.53 12.38
N GLY A 333 16.74 26.38 11.70
CA GLY A 333 17.73 26.06 10.67
C GLY A 333 17.64 27.00 9.47
N VAL A 334 16.43 27.29 8.97
CA VAL A 334 16.24 28.20 7.85
C VAL A 334 16.61 29.64 8.23
N LEU A 335 16.27 30.09 9.44
CA LEU A 335 16.67 31.43 9.90
C LEU A 335 18.19 31.59 9.97
N VAL A 336 18.89 30.60 10.55
CA VAL A 336 20.36 30.65 10.66
C VAL A 336 21.02 30.55 9.29
N ALA A 337 20.62 29.58 8.46
CA ALA A 337 21.17 29.41 7.11
C ALA A 337 20.86 30.63 6.22
N GLY A 338 19.66 31.19 6.35
CA GLY A 338 19.27 32.44 5.70
C GLY A 338 20.18 33.59 6.12
N HIS A 339 20.42 33.76 7.43
CA HIS A 339 21.30 34.82 7.90
C HIS A 339 22.72 34.70 7.33
N TRP A 340 23.33 33.51 7.39
CA TRP A 340 24.66 33.27 6.82
C TRP A 340 24.69 33.42 5.30
N GLY A 341 23.64 32.99 4.60
CA GLY A 341 23.52 33.18 3.16
C GLY A 341 23.49 34.66 2.78
N PHE A 342 22.73 35.47 3.53
CA PHE A 342 22.68 36.93 3.33
C PHE A 342 24.05 37.58 3.56
N THR A 343 24.71 37.29 4.68
CA THR A 343 26.03 37.88 5.00
C THR A 343 27.10 37.47 3.98
N LEU A 344 27.09 36.22 3.52
CA LEU A 344 27.98 35.75 2.45
C LEU A 344 27.71 36.46 1.12
N THR A 345 26.44 36.68 0.75
CA THR A 345 26.12 37.43 -0.49
C THR A 345 26.57 38.88 -0.43
N GLU A 346 26.46 39.55 0.72
CA GLU A 346 26.96 40.91 0.90
C GLU A 346 28.49 40.95 0.85
N TRP A 347 29.16 40.04 1.57
CA TRP A 347 30.62 39.90 1.51
C TRP A 347 31.12 39.63 0.08
N ALA A 348 30.47 38.73 -0.65
CA ALA A 348 30.83 38.41 -2.03
C ALA A 348 30.62 39.61 -2.97
N ARG A 349 29.53 40.37 -2.80
CA ARG A 349 29.30 41.62 -3.52
C ARG A 349 30.40 42.63 -3.28
N GLU A 350 30.80 42.82 -2.02
CA GLU A 350 31.89 43.72 -1.67
C GLU A 350 33.24 43.27 -2.24
N ALA A 351 33.55 41.97 -2.16
CA ALA A 351 34.79 41.41 -2.69
C ALA A 351 34.89 41.56 -4.22
N ILE A 352 33.79 41.32 -4.94
CA ILE A 352 33.70 41.52 -6.40
C ILE A 352 33.77 43.02 -6.73
N GLY A 353 33.10 43.88 -5.96
CA GLY A 353 33.15 45.34 -6.11
C GLY A 353 34.56 45.90 -5.92
N LYS A 354 35.31 45.40 -4.93
CA LYS A 354 36.72 45.74 -4.69
C LYS A 354 37.62 45.28 -5.84
N ARG A 355 37.42 44.06 -6.36
CA ARG A 355 38.16 43.57 -7.55
C ARG A 355 37.90 44.44 -8.79
N ARG A 356 36.65 44.79 -9.07
CA ARG A 356 36.27 45.64 -10.22
C ARG A 356 36.86 47.05 -10.14
N ARG A 357 36.89 47.66 -8.95
CA ARG A 357 37.55 48.96 -8.73
C ARG A 357 39.07 48.90 -8.92
N SER A 358 39.71 47.80 -8.53
CA SER A 358 41.15 47.60 -8.75
C SER A 358 41.54 47.42 -10.22
N THR A 359 40.62 47.03 -11.10
CA THR A 359 40.87 46.89 -12.55
C THR A 359 40.51 48.15 -13.35
N GLY A 360 39.89 49.16 -12.73
CA GLY A 360 39.35 50.37 -13.38
C GLY A 360 40.18 51.65 -13.24
N ASN A 361 41.24 51.67 -12.44
CA ASN A 361 42.14 52.83 -12.32
C ASN A 361 43.42 52.60 -13.14
N GLY A 362 43.29 52.75 -14.46
CA GLY A 362 44.41 52.98 -15.36
C GLY A 362 44.54 54.47 -15.68
N VAL A 363 45.75 55.00 -15.48
CA VAL A 363 46.32 56.23 -16.07
C VAL A 363 45.91 57.57 -15.43
N LEU A 364 46.67 57.98 -14.40
CA LEU A 364 47.02 59.38 -14.20
C LEU A 364 48.27 59.67 -15.04
N GLY A 365 48.09 60.45 -16.11
CA GLY A 365 49.20 60.94 -16.93
C GLY A 365 50.02 61.96 -16.14
N ASN A 366 51.29 61.66 -15.91
CA ASN A 366 52.26 62.62 -15.41
C ASN A 366 53.14 63.02 -16.62
N LYS A 367 52.82 64.14 -17.26
CA LYS A 367 53.67 64.72 -18.30
C LYS A 367 54.56 65.76 -17.62
N HIS A 368 55.75 65.33 -17.20
CA HIS A 368 56.87 66.22 -16.96
C HIS A 368 57.34 66.72 -18.34
N GLU A 369 57.28 68.03 -18.54
CA GLU A 369 57.84 68.75 -19.66
C GLU A 369 59.19 69.32 -19.18
N TYR A 370 60.28 68.88 -19.82
CA TYR A 370 61.63 69.46 -19.75
C TYR A 370 61.79 70.42 -20.94
N GLU A 371 62.35 71.61 -20.68
CA GLU A 371 63.23 72.48 -21.51
C GLU A 371 62.98 72.51 -23.04
N ASP A 372 62.67 73.64 -23.70
CA ASP A 372 63.36 74.96 -23.75
C ASP A 372 62.40 76.09 -24.15
#